data_AF-A0A355C306-F1
#
_entry.id   AF-A0A355C306-F1
#
_cell.length_a   1.000
_cell.length_b   1.000
_cell.length_c   1.000
_cell.angle_alpha   90.00
_cell.angle_beta   90.00
_cell.angle_gamma   90.00
#
_symmetry.space_group_name_H-M   'P 1'
#
loop_
_entity.id
_entity.type
_entity.pdbx_description
1 polymer ?
#
loop_
_entity_poly.entity_id
_entity_poly.type
_entity_poly.pdbx_seq_one_letter_code
_entity_poly.pdbx_strand_id
1 'polypeptide(L)'
;FESPIAVVTQVHGGGDNVPGVQTIAFNLPNDERVREQKGAKKVLLSNVMGAKFDRILAPMASHVLVPEQAAMLLQKYMGAETLFHELSHSLGPGTITKNGAGTTVNAELKELYSATEEGKADVMGAYNILYMMEKGELPAAEKQQFLATYFAGLFRAMRFGINEAHGRGAAFQYSYFRDAGAASVDEASGKFRLDFAKLEIAIRDLTRDIVILQGDGDYEKAKAFLDRRAVLDAPAQAVIASLTDAPVDIQPEYPARAN
;
A
#
# COMPACT_ATOMS: atom_id res chain seq x y z
N PHE A 1 -21.84 -4.40 14.40
CA PHE A 1 -21.94 -5.24 13.20
C PHE A 1 -20.52 -5.61 12.76
N GLU A 2 -20.29 -6.84 12.34
CA GLU A 2 -18.98 -7.27 11.84
C GLU A 2 -18.83 -6.88 10.37
N SER A 3 -17.64 -6.43 9.97
CA SER A 3 -17.28 -6.23 8.56
C SER A 3 -16.65 -7.53 8.05
N PRO A 4 -17.38 -8.40 7.34
CA PRO A 4 -16.86 -9.71 6.96
C PRO A 4 -15.72 -9.58 5.96
N ILE A 5 -14.71 -10.44 6.11
CA ILE A 5 -13.59 -10.59 5.20
C ILE A 5 -13.75 -11.91 4.45
N ALA A 6 -13.65 -11.89 3.12
CA ALA A 6 -13.70 -13.08 2.28
C ALA A 6 -12.52 -13.13 1.31
N VAL A 7 -11.74 -14.20 1.36
CA VAL A 7 -10.73 -14.51 0.33
C VAL A 7 -11.39 -15.46 -0.67
N VAL A 8 -11.48 -15.06 -1.93
CA VAL A 8 -12.22 -15.79 -2.97
C VAL A 8 -11.41 -15.94 -4.25
N THR A 9 -11.73 -16.94 -5.05
CA THR A 9 -11.22 -17.09 -6.42
C THR A 9 -12.21 -16.42 -7.39
N GLN A 10 -11.74 -15.46 -8.18
CA GLN A 10 -12.55 -14.84 -9.22
C GLN A 10 -12.76 -15.83 -10.38
N VAL A 11 -14.02 -16.13 -10.68
CA VAL A 11 -14.40 -16.95 -11.84
C VAL A 11 -14.56 -16.10 -13.10
N HIS A 12 -15.12 -14.90 -12.96
CA HIS A 12 -15.35 -13.95 -14.05
C HIS A 12 -15.44 -12.51 -13.52
N GLY A 13 -15.01 -11.54 -14.33
CA GLY A 13 -15.14 -10.11 -14.07
C GLY A 13 -15.89 -9.42 -15.21
N GLY A 14 -16.76 -8.46 -14.89
CA GLY A 14 -17.62 -7.75 -15.85
C GLY A 14 -17.74 -6.27 -15.51
N GLY A 15 -18.32 -5.47 -16.43
CA GLY A 15 -18.57 -4.05 -16.21
C GLY A 15 -17.30 -3.24 -15.96
N ASP A 16 -17.32 -2.40 -14.92
CA ASP A 16 -16.23 -1.49 -14.56
C ASP A 16 -14.89 -2.18 -14.21
N ASN A 17 -14.89 -3.51 -13.98
CA ASN A 17 -13.66 -4.29 -13.76
C ASN A 17 -12.95 -4.69 -15.07
N VAL A 18 -13.59 -4.56 -16.23
CA VAL A 18 -13.06 -5.07 -17.52
C VAL A 18 -12.25 -4.05 -18.33
N PRO A 19 -12.46 -2.72 -18.23
CA PRO A 19 -11.48 -1.76 -18.77
C PRO A 19 -10.34 -1.52 -17.76
N GLY A 20 -9.10 -1.71 -18.21
CA GLY A 20 -7.91 -1.27 -17.47
C GLY A 20 -7.41 -2.22 -16.39
N VAL A 21 -6.95 -1.64 -15.27
CA VAL A 21 -6.28 -2.36 -14.17
C VAL A 21 -7.30 -3.24 -13.43
N GLN A 22 -7.01 -4.52 -13.30
CA GLN A 22 -7.88 -5.48 -12.63
C GLN A 22 -7.93 -5.25 -11.11
N THR A 23 -9.13 -5.25 -10.54
CA THR A 23 -9.33 -5.15 -9.09
C THR A 23 -8.72 -6.36 -8.37
N ILE A 24 -8.02 -6.13 -7.26
CA ILE A 24 -7.43 -7.20 -6.43
C ILE A 24 -8.19 -7.41 -5.12
N ALA A 25 -8.82 -6.35 -4.63
CA ALA A 25 -9.69 -6.35 -3.49
C ALA A 25 -10.74 -5.24 -3.64
N PHE A 26 -11.86 -5.38 -2.95
CA PHE A 26 -12.87 -4.32 -2.86
C PHE A 26 -13.62 -4.40 -1.54
N ASN A 27 -14.15 -3.25 -1.11
CA ASN A 27 -14.91 -3.08 0.11
C ASN A 27 -16.29 -2.48 -0.21
N LEU A 28 -17.35 -3.27 -0.08
CA LEU A 28 -18.70 -2.88 -0.53
C LEU A 28 -19.78 -3.24 0.50
N PRO A 29 -20.92 -2.53 0.53
CA PRO A 29 -21.33 -1.47 -0.39
C PRO A 29 -20.72 -0.10 -0.07
N ASN A 30 -20.75 0.82 -1.05
CA ASN A 30 -20.34 2.22 -0.90
C ASN A 30 -21.40 3.11 -0.21
N ASP A 31 -22.64 2.63 -0.02
CA ASP A 31 -23.71 3.39 0.63
C ASP A 31 -23.42 3.53 2.14
N GLU A 32 -23.03 4.73 2.57
CA GLU A 32 -22.66 5.04 3.96
C GLU A 32 -23.77 4.71 4.96
N ARG A 33 -25.04 4.89 4.61
CA ARG A 33 -26.16 4.52 5.48
C ARG A 33 -26.18 3.01 5.73
N VAL A 34 -25.84 2.20 4.73
CA VAL A 34 -25.73 0.74 4.88
C VAL A 34 -24.48 0.38 5.68
N ARG A 35 -23.34 1.03 5.42
CA ARG A 35 -22.09 0.79 6.14
C ARG A 35 -22.22 1.08 7.64
N GLU A 36 -22.85 2.19 8.01
CA GLU A 36 -23.11 2.53 9.42
C GLU A 36 -24.00 1.48 10.11
N GLN A 37 -25.05 1.01 9.42
CA GLN A 37 -26.04 0.12 10.01
C GLN A 37 -25.66 -1.36 9.95
N LYS A 38 -24.79 -1.77 9.03
CA LYS A 38 -24.54 -3.18 8.69
C LYS A 38 -23.07 -3.51 8.45
N GLY A 39 -22.19 -2.52 8.38
CA GLY A 39 -20.80 -2.69 7.96
C GLY A 39 -20.65 -2.85 6.45
N ALA A 40 -19.43 -3.17 6.03
CA ALA A 40 -19.08 -3.46 4.64
C ALA A 40 -18.32 -4.78 4.56
N LYS A 41 -18.49 -5.50 3.45
CA LYS A 41 -17.77 -6.73 3.15
C LYS A 41 -16.51 -6.41 2.36
N LYS A 42 -15.38 -6.92 2.86
CA LYS A 42 -14.08 -6.88 2.18
C LYS A 42 -13.85 -8.19 1.45
N VAL A 43 -13.58 -8.13 0.15
CA VAL A 43 -13.33 -9.30 -0.69
C VAL A 43 -11.94 -9.20 -1.30
N LEU A 44 -11.12 -10.24 -1.15
CA LEU A 44 -9.81 -10.38 -1.80
C LEU A 44 -9.89 -11.44 -2.89
N LEU A 45 -9.44 -11.09 -4.10
CA LEU A 45 -9.46 -11.96 -5.27
C LEU A 45 -8.11 -12.68 -5.38
N SER A 46 -7.99 -13.86 -4.75
CA SER A 46 -6.71 -14.54 -4.51
C SER A 46 -5.96 -14.93 -5.80
N ASN A 47 -6.67 -15.35 -6.83
CA ASN A 47 -6.09 -15.72 -8.13
C ASN A 47 -5.64 -14.50 -8.94
N VAL A 48 -6.39 -13.41 -8.90
CA VAL A 48 -5.99 -12.14 -9.53
C VAL A 48 -4.75 -11.57 -8.85
N MET A 49 -4.74 -11.59 -7.51
CA MET A 49 -3.59 -11.20 -6.70
C MET A 49 -2.36 -12.04 -7.02
N GLY A 50 -2.52 -13.37 -7.10
CA GLY A 50 -1.45 -14.29 -7.47
C GLY A 50 -0.89 -14.01 -8.86
N ALA A 51 -1.75 -13.81 -9.86
CA ALA A 51 -1.31 -13.48 -11.21
C ALA A 51 -0.53 -12.15 -11.25
N LYS A 52 -0.96 -11.12 -10.51
CA LYS A 52 -0.21 -9.85 -10.40
C LYS A 52 1.10 -10.03 -9.65
N PHE A 53 1.16 -10.86 -8.61
CA PHE A 53 2.41 -11.16 -7.93
C PHE A 53 3.40 -11.82 -8.88
N ASP A 54 3.01 -12.92 -9.52
CA ASP A 54 3.88 -13.73 -10.38
C ASP A 54 4.34 -12.99 -11.63
N ARG A 55 3.45 -12.20 -12.25
CA ARG A 55 3.72 -11.53 -13.53
C ARG A 55 4.29 -10.13 -13.38
N ILE A 56 4.12 -9.49 -12.23
CA ILE A 56 4.49 -8.07 -12.04
C ILE A 56 5.43 -7.94 -10.84
N LEU A 57 4.94 -8.17 -9.62
CA LEU A 57 5.71 -7.80 -8.43
C LEU A 57 7.00 -8.62 -8.25
N ALA A 58 6.94 -9.94 -8.42
CA ALA A 58 8.12 -10.80 -8.28
C ALA A 58 9.19 -10.50 -9.35
N PRO A 59 8.86 -10.38 -10.65
CA PRO A 59 9.84 -9.92 -11.66
C PRO A 59 10.39 -8.51 -11.41
N MET A 60 9.58 -7.59 -10.88
CA MET A 60 10.03 -6.24 -10.53
C MET A 60 11.09 -6.25 -9.40
N ALA A 61 11.04 -7.22 -8.49
CA ALA A 61 11.92 -7.24 -7.32
C ALA A 61 13.41 -7.24 -7.68
N SER A 62 13.81 -7.88 -8.79
CA SER A 62 15.21 -7.89 -9.22
C SER A 62 15.72 -6.56 -9.75
N HIS A 63 14.82 -5.64 -10.11
CA HIS A 63 15.16 -4.26 -10.46
C HIS A 63 15.23 -3.36 -9.22
N VAL A 64 14.38 -3.64 -8.23
CA VAL A 64 14.25 -2.81 -7.02
C VAL A 64 15.28 -3.17 -5.96
N LEU A 65 15.44 -4.46 -5.64
CA LEU A 65 16.20 -4.93 -4.48
C LEU A 65 17.47 -5.68 -4.89
N VAL A 66 18.47 -5.65 -4.02
CA VAL A 66 19.64 -6.54 -4.12
C VAL A 66 19.20 -8.02 -4.17
N PRO A 67 19.92 -8.90 -4.91
CA PRO A 67 19.43 -10.24 -5.25
C PRO A 67 18.94 -11.08 -4.07
N GLU A 68 19.66 -11.05 -2.95
CA GLU A 68 19.35 -11.80 -1.74
C GLU A 68 18.05 -11.34 -1.06
N GLN A 69 17.66 -10.06 -1.21
CA GLN A 69 16.41 -9.52 -0.69
C GLN A 69 15.27 -9.61 -1.71
N ALA A 70 15.58 -9.49 -3.01
CA ALA A 70 14.61 -9.72 -4.09
C ALA A 70 14.05 -11.15 -4.05
N ALA A 71 14.88 -12.13 -3.70
CA ALA A 71 14.46 -13.53 -3.55
C ALA A 71 13.58 -13.80 -2.32
N MET A 72 13.40 -12.83 -1.42
CA MET A 72 12.59 -12.98 -0.19
C MET A 72 11.10 -12.73 -0.42
N LEU A 73 10.70 -12.20 -1.57
CA LEU A 73 9.30 -11.83 -1.80
C LEU A 73 8.37 -13.05 -1.67
N LEU A 74 7.24 -12.86 -0.97
CA LEU A 74 6.21 -13.88 -0.82
C LEU A 74 4.83 -13.35 -1.18
N GLN A 75 4.13 -14.07 -2.05
CA GLN A 75 2.79 -13.71 -2.54
C GLN A 75 1.80 -13.41 -1.41
N LYS A 76 1.83 -14.21 -0.33
CA LYS A 76 0.93 -14.02 0.80
C LYS A 76 1.06 -12.65 1.46
N TYR A 77 2.22 -12.00 1.39
CA TYR A 77 2.42 -10.67 1.95
C TYR A 77 1.92 -9.55 1.06
N MET A 78 1.89 -9.74 -0.27
CA MET A 78 1.13 -8.84 -1.14
C MET A 78 -0.37 -8.91 -0.82
N GLY A 79 -0.89 -10.12 -0.59
CA GLY A 79 -2.28 -10.33 -0.19
C GLY A 79 -2.61 -9.79 1.20
N ALA A 80 -1.75 -10.06 2.19
CA ALA A 80 -1.90 -9.55 3.55
C ALA A 80 -1.84 -8.02 3.54
N GLU A 81 -0.88 -7.40 2.85
CA GLU A 81 -0.78 -5.95 2.79
C GLU A 81 -2.05 -5.33 2.20
N THR A 82 -2.60 -5.90 1.13
CA THR A 82 -3.87 -5.43 0.57
C THR A 82 -5.01 -5.54 1.59
N LEU A 83 -5.11 -6.65 2.33
CA LEU A 83 -6.14 -6.80 3.36
C LEU A 83 -5.97 -5.77 4.48
N PHE A 84 -4.75 -5.62 4.98
CA PHE A 84 -4.46 -4.74 6.10
C PHE A 84 -4.53 -3.26 5.73
N HIS A 85 -4.25 -2.90 4.46
CA HIS A 85 -4.56 -1.60 3.88
C HIS A 85 -6.07 -1.31 3.98
N GLU A 86 -6.92 -2.21 3.48
CA GLU A 86 -8.39 -2.05 3.51
C GLU A 86 -8.96 -1.96 4.93
N LEU A 87 -8.34 -2.68 5.88
CA LEU A 87 -8.68 -2.57 7.30
C LEU A 87 -8.25 -1.21 7.86
N SER A 88 -7.08 -0.70 7.46
CA SER A 88 -6.51 0.55 7.96
C SER A 88 -7.26 1.79 7.51
N HIS A 89 -8.00 1.75 6.39
CA HIS A 89 -8.96 2.81 6.05
C HIS A 89 -10.04 3.01 7.12
N SER A 90 -10.41 1.96 7.85
CA SER A 90 -11.41 2.03 8.92
C SER A 90 -10.81 2.43 10.27
N LEU A 91 -9.50 2.72 10.31
CA LEU A 91 -8.74 3.06 11.51
C LEU A 91 -8.16 4.48 11.39
N GLY A 92 -7.84 5.06 12.54
CA GLY A 92 -7.32 6.43 12.63
C GLY A 92 -8.42 7.50 12.64
N PRO A 93 -8.03 8.78 12.55
CA PRO A 93 -8.96 9.90 12.67
C PRO A 93 -9.87 10.00 11.43
N GLY A 94 -11.17 10.21 11.66
CA GLY A 94 -12.16 10.48 10.60
C GLY A 94 -12.90 11.79 10.87
N THR A 95 -13.66 11.81 11.97
CA THR A 95 -14.20 13.03 12.59
C THR A 95 -13.19 13.61 13.57
N ILE A 96 -12.94 14.91 13.50
CA ILE A 96 -11.99 15.63 14.35
C ILE A 96 -12.61 16.92 14.89
N THR A 97 -11.99 17.51 15.91
CA THR A 97 -12.35 18.86 16.39
C THR A 97 -11.23 19.82 16.05
N LYS A 98 -11.54 20.88 15.32
CA LYS A 98 -10.58 21.92 14.95
C LYS A 98 -11.12 23.27 15.38
N ASN A 99 -10.32 24.03 16.12
CA ASN A 99 -10.71 25.34 16.66
C ASN A 99 -12.05 25.32 17.43
N GLY A 100 -12.33 24.22 18.15
CA GLY A 100 -13.57 24.04 18.92
C GLY A 100 -14.81 23.64 18.11
N ALA A 101 -14.70 23.45 16.79
CA ALA A 101 -15.78 22.99 15.94
C ALA A 101 -15.52 21.57 15.42
N GLY A 102 -16.58 20.75 15.34
CA GLY A 102 -16.53 19.43 14.71
C GLY A 102 -16.38 19.54 13.20
N THR A 103 -15.48 18.75 12.62
CA THR A 103 -15.19 18.67 11.18
C THR A 103 -14.70 17.26 10.82
N THR A 104 -14.28 17.02 9.59
CA THR A 104 -13.67 15.76 9.14
C THR A 104 -12.28 15.98 8.57
N VAL A 105 -11.43 14.95 8.63
CA VAL A 105 -10.07 15.00 8.05
C VAL A 105 -10.13 15.37 6.56
N ASN A 106 -11.07 14.77 5.81
CA ASN A 106 -11.29 15.08 4.41
C ASN A 106 -11.62 16.56 4.17
N ALA A 107 -12.53 17.13 4.97
CA ALA A 107 -12.95 18.52 4.81
C ALA A 107 -11.78 19.49 5.06
N GLU A 108 -10.91 19.18 6.03
CA GLU A 108 -9.76 20.00 6.37
C GLU A 108 -8.59 19.85 5.40
N LEU A 109 -8.30 18.62 4.94
CA LEU A 109 -7.15 18.33 4.07
C LEU A 109 -7.47 18.48 2.57
N LYS A 110 -8.75 18.57 2.19
CA LYS A 110 -9.20 18.88 0.82
C LYS A 110 -8.53 17.97 -0.22
N GLU A 111 -7.87 18.53 -1.23
CA GLU A 111 -7.20 17.80 -2.30
C GLU A 111 -6.01 16.95 -1.83
N LEU A 112 -5.50 17.18 -0.62
CA LEU A 112 -4.40 16.41 -0.04
C LEU A 112 -4.91 15.13 0.63
N TYR A 113 -6.21 15.08 0.96
CA TYR A 113 -6.80 14.00 1.74
C TYR A 113 -6.51 12.64 1.13
N SER A 114 -6.84 12.44 -0.15
CA SER A 114 -6.71 11.13 -0.79
C SER A 114 -5.28 10.59 -0.70
N ALA A 115 -4.27 11.39 -1.04
CA ALA A 115 -2.88 10.93 -0.96
C ALA A 115 -2.44 10.62 0.48
N THR A 116 -2.86 11.43 1.46
CA THR A 116 -2.56 11.17 2.87
C THR A 116 -3.29 9.94 3.42
N GLU A 117 -4.51 9.68 2.96
CA GLU A 117 -5.34 8.57 3.41
C GLU A 117 -4.85 7.24 2.83
N GLU A 118 -4.52 7.19 1.55
CA GLU A 118 -3.94 6.01 0.91
C GLU A 118 -2.59 5.65 1.53
N GLY A 119 -1.69 6.63 1.66
CA GLY A 119 -0.40 6.36 2.27
C GLY A 119 -0.47 6.05 3.78
N LYS A 120 -1.49 6.55 4.50
CA LYS A 120 -1.79 6.09 5.87
C LYS A 120 -2.24 4.64 5.85
N ALA A 121 -3.19 4.29 4.99
CA ALA A 121 -3.72 2.93 4.91
C ALA A 121 -2.62 1.91 4.59
N ASP A 122 -1.70 2.22 3.67
CA ASP A 122 -0.51 1.42 3.39
C ASP A 122 0.39 1.27 4.63
N VAL A 123 0.97 2.35 5.16
CA VAL A 123 1.97 2.22 6.23
C VAL A 123 1.37 1.67 7.53
N MET A 124 0.10 2.00 7.82
CA MET A 124 -0.63 1.43 8.94
C MET A 124 -0.97 -0.05 8.70
N GLY A 125 -1.23 -0.45 7.46
CA GLY A 125 -1.38 -1.84 7.07
C GLY A 125 -0.11 -2.63 7.40
N ALA A 126 1.04 -2.11 6.97
CA ALA A 126 2.33 -2.69 7.29
C ALA A 126 2.61 -2.73 8.80
N TYR A 127 2.30 -1.66 9.53
CA TYR A 127 2.41 -1.61 10.99
C TYR A 127 1.54 -2.68 11.66
N ASN A 128 0.30 -2.85 11.21
CA ASN A 128 -0.64 -3.83 11.76
C ASN A 128 -0.19 -5.27 11.47
N ILE A 129 0.43 -5.54 10.31
CA ILE A 129 1.02 -6.86 10.03
C ILE A 129 2.16 -7.15 11.01
N LEU A 130 3.07 -6.18 11.23
CA LEU A 130 4.15 -6.33 12.21
C LEU A 130 3.61 -6.55 13.62
N TYR A 131 2.56 -5.83 14.00
CA TYR A 131 1.86 -6.03 15.27
C TYR A 131 1.26 -7.44 15.37
N MET A 132 0.60 -7.95 14.33
CA MET A 132 0.04 -9.32 14.33
C MET A 132 1.14 -10.39 14.39
N MET A 133 2.31 -10.14 13.81
CA MET A 133 3.49 -11.00 13.98
C MET A 133 4.00 -10.99 15.42
N GLU A 134 4.05 -9.83 16.07
CA GLU A 134 4.41 -9.71 17.49
C GLU A 134 3.43 -10.45 18.40
N LYS A 135 2.14 -10.40 18.05
CA LYS A 135 1.07 -11.14 18.76
C LYS A 135 1.07 -12.64 18.52
N GLY A 136 1.84 -13.14 17.55
CA GLY A 136 1.87 -14.56 17.16
C GLY A 136 0.70 -15.00 16.27
N GLU A 137 -0.11 -14.06 15.78
CA GLU A 137 -1.22 -14.32 14.85
C GLU A 137 -0.72 -14.47 13.40
N LEU A 138 0.45 -13.90 13.09
CA LEU A 138 1.18 -14.11 11.84
C LEU A 138 2.61 -14.64 12.12
N PRO A 139 3.25 -15.36 11.18
CA PRO A 139 4.56 -15.95 11.44
C PRO A 139 5.66 -14.88 11.59
N ALA A 140 6.20 -14.72 12.80
CA ALA A 140 7.29 -13.79 13.07
C ALA A 140 8.60 -14.14 12.33
N ALA A 141 8.81 -15.42 12.02
CA ALA A 141 9.99 -15.91 11.30
C ALA A 141 10.06 -15.40 9.84
N GLU A 142 8.94 -14.88 9.31
CA GLU A 142 8.81 -14.46 7.92
C GLU A 142 8.78 -12.92 7.78
N LYS A 143 9.15 -12.20 8.85
CA LYS A 143 9.10 -10.74 8.90
C LYS A 143 9.93 -10.06 7.80
N GLN A 144 11.12 -10.59 7.49
CA GLN A 144 11.98 -10.02 6.44
C GLN A 144 11.37 -10.17 5.05
N GLN A 145 10.72 -11.30 4.78
CA GLN A 145 9.99 -11.57 3.55
C GLN A 145 8.81 -10.61 3.40
N PHE A 146 8.09 -10.34 4.49
CA PHE A 146 7.06 -9.30 4.52
C PHE A 146 7.64 -7.92 4.17
N LEU A 147 8.67 -7.48 4.89
CA LEU A 147 9.28 -6.16 4.71
C LEU A 147 9.86 -5.97 3.29
N ALA A 148 10.50 -6.99 2.73
CA ALA A 148 11.00 -6.96 1.35
C ALA A 148 9.85 -6.88 0.33
N THR A 149 8.76 -7.64 0.55
CA THR A 149 7.57 -7.60 -0.30
C THR A 149 6.87 -6.25 -0.26
N TYR A 150 6.69 -5.69 0.93
CA TYR A 150 6.09 -4.38 1.13
C TYR A 150 6.91 -3.27 0.45
N PHE A 151 8.22 -3.22 0.67
CA PHE A 151 9.07 -2.20 0.06
C PHE A 151 9.09 -2.29 -1.48
N ALA A 152 9.21 -3.50 -2.05
CA ALA A 152 9.11 -3.69 -3.50
C ALA A 152 7.73 -3.27 -4.04
N GLY A 153 6.67 -3.49 -3.25
CA GLY A 153 5.30 -3.07 -3.55
C GLY A 153 5.15 -1.56 -3.74
N LEU A 154 5.91 -0.74 -3.01
CA LEU A 154 5.90 0.72 -3.17
C LEU A 154 6.25 1.13 -4.62
N PHE A 155 7.22 0.45 -5.25
CA PHE A 155 7.61 0.74 -6.64
C PHE A 155 6.53 0.40 -7.65
N ARG A 156 5.69 -0.62 -7.36
CA ARG A 156 4.51 -0.93 -8.19
C ARG A 156 3.52 0.23 -8.16
N ALA A 157 3.24 0.80 -6.99
CA ALA A 157 2.35 1.96 -6.84
C ALA A 157 2.97 3.23 -7.45
N MET A 158 4.22 3.56 -7.12
CA MET A 158 4.90 4.75 -7.66
C MET A 158 5.01 4.75 -9.19
N ARG A 159 5.06 3.57 -9.81
CA ARG A 159 5.09 3.41 -11.28
C ARG A 159 3.79 3.87 -11.96
N PHE A 160 2.65 3.86 -11.28
CA PHE A 160 1.40 4.44 -11.80
C PHE A 160 1.46 5.97 -11.87
N GLY A 161 2.34 6.57 -11.07
CA GLY A 161 2.68 7.99 -11.09
C GLY A 161 2.31 8.68 -9.78
N ILE A 162 3.17 9.61 -9.34
CA ILE A 162 2.95 10.36 -8.08
C ILE A 162 1.88 11.47 -8.18
N ASN A 163 1.18 11.55 -9.32
CA ASN A 163 0.04 12.45 -9.51
C ASN A 163 -1.28 11.81 -9.06
N GLU A 164 -1.32 10.49 -8.89
CA GLU A 164 -2.46 9.78 -8.30
C GLU A 164 -2.21 9.48 -6.82
N ALA A 165 -3.28 9.27 -6.05
CA ALA A 165 -3.25 9.22 -4.59
C ALA A 165 -2.38 8.08 -4.01
N HIS A 166 -2.46 6.87 -4.56
CA HIS A 166 -1.69 5.71 -4.11
C HIS A 166 -0.20 5.90 -4.40
N GLY A 167 0.16 6.28 -5.63
CA GLY A 167 1.53 6.53 -6.04
C GLY A 167 2.17 7.68 -5.26
N ARG A 168 1.41 8.75 -4.98
CA ARG A 168 1.84 9.85 -4.12
C ARG A 168 2.00 9.40 -2.66
N GLY A 169 1.10 8.54 -2.18
CA GLY A 169 1.17 7.89 -0.87
C GLY A 169 2.42 7.02 -0.70
N ALA A 170 2.69 6.17 -1.70
CA ALA A 170 3.86 5.30 -1.74
C ALA A 170 5.17 6.10 -1.83
N ALA A 171 5.17 7.23 -2.56
CA ALA A 171 6.35 8.10 -2.69
C ALA A 171 6.78 8.70 -1.34
N PHE A 172 5.84 9.16 -0.50
CA PHE A 172 6.23 9.69 0.81
C PHE A 172 6.73 8.60 1.76
N GLN A 173 6.19 7.38 1.67
CA GLN A 173 6.66 6.22 2.43
C GLN A 173 8.10 5.88 2.03
N TYR A 174 8.35 5.76 0.72
CA TYR A 174 9.69 5.56 0.17
C TYR A 174 10.67 6.62 0.66
N SER A 175 10.36 7.92 0.49
CA SER A 175 11.24 9.02 0.92
C SER A 175 11.53 8.96 2.43
N TYR A 176 10.52 8.66 3.25
CA TYR A 176 10.69 8.54 4.69
C TYR A 176 11.65 7.39 5.05
N PHE A 177 11.51 6.23 4.40
CA PHE A 177 12.38 5.08 4.62
C PHE A 177 13.82 5.32 4.15
N ARG A 178 14.00 6.09 3.07
CA ARG A 178 15.33 6.52 2.60
C ARG A 178 16.00 7.44 3.62
N ASP A 179 15.29 8.45 4.10
CA ASP A 179 15.79 9.40 5.12
C ASP A 179 16.13 8.72 6.44
N ALA A 180 15.34 7.72 6.85
CA ALA A 180 15.59 6.92 8.04
C ALA A 180 16.80 5.97 7.89
N GLY A 181 17.38 5.87 6.69
CA GLY A 181 18.44 4.91 6.38
C GLY A 181 17.95 3.45 6.37
N ALA A 182 16.64 3.23 6.23
CA ALA A 182 16.02 1.92 6.14
C ALA A 182 16.14 1.30 4.74
N ALA A 183 16.36 2.12 3.72
CA ALA A 183 16.74 1.70 2.38
C ALA A 183 17.95 2.51 1.93
N SER A 184 19.01 1.84 1.45
CA SER A 184 20.21 2.46 0.88
C SER A 184 20.43 1.98 -0.56
N VAL A 185 21.02 2.81 -1.42
CA VAL A 185 21.40 2.37 -2.77
C VAL A 185 22.71 1.60 -2.67
N ASP A 186 22.75 0.41 -3.29
CA ASP A 186 23.94 -0.37 -3.50
C ASP A 186 24.67 0.18 -4.73
N GLU A 187 25.80 0.86 -4.53
CA GLU A 187 26.53 1.59 -5.58
C GLU A 187 26.97 0.70 -6.77
N ALA A 188 27.21 -0.60 -6.51
CA ALA A 188 27.64 -1.53 -7.54
C ALA A 188 26.50 -1.92 -8.51
N SER A 189 25.28 -2.05 -7.98
CA SER A 189 24.13 -2.53 -8.74
C SER A 189 23.09 -1.45 -9.06
N GLY A 190 23.12 -0.31 -8.38
CA GLY A 190 22.09 0.74 -8.43
C GLY A 190 20.76 0.34 -7.76
N LYS A 191 20.70 -0.81 -7.07
CA LYS A 191 19.49 -1.35 -6.44
C LYS A 191 19.40 -0.95 -4.98
N PHE A 192 18.24 -1.11 -4.37
CA PHE A 192 18.05 -0.86 -2.95
C PHE A 192 18.43 -2.06 -2.09
N ARG A 193 19.10 -1.77 -0.99
CA ARG A 193 19.37 -2.68 0.12
C ARG A 193 18.62 -2.19 1.35
N LEU A 194 17.84 -3.06 1.96
CA LEU A 194 17.03 -2.76 3.14
C LEU A 194 17.80 -3.06 4.43
N ASP A 195 17.74 -2.13 5.37
CA ASP A 195 18.02 -2.35 6.78
C ASP A 195 16.68 -2.65 7.47
N PHE A 196 16.39 -3.93 7.66
CA PHE A 196 15.07 -4.37 8.13
C PHE A 196 14.71 -3.81 9.51
N ALA A 197 15.69 -3.70 10.42
CA ALA A 197 15.45 -3.16 11.76
C ALA A 197 15.05 -1.68 11.70
N LYS A 198 15.75 -0.89 10.88
CA LYS A 198 15.38 0.51 10.65
C LYS A 198 14.05 0.65 9.91
N LEU A 199 13.73 -0.27 9.00
CA LEU A 199 12.46 -0.26 8.28
C LEU A 199 11.28 -0.48 9.23
N GLU A 200 11.38 -1.41 10.18
CA GLU A 200 10.36 -1.60 11.22
C GLU A 200 10.13 -0.32 12.04
N ILE A 201 11.22 0.33 12.46
CA ILE A 201 11.16 1.59 13.22
C ILE A 201 10.52 2.70 12.37
N ALA A 202 10.93 2.82 11.11
CA ALA A 202 10.44 3.85 10.21
C ALA A 202 8.96 3.65 9.85
N ILE A 203 8.48 2.40 9.72
CA ILE A 203 7.05 2.08 9.54
C ILE A 203 6.24 2.57 10.75
N ARG A 204 6.70 2.24 11.98
CA ARG A 204 6.05 2.70 13.21
C ARG A 204 6.01 4.23 13.29
N ASP A 205 7.15 4.88 13.08
CA ASP A 205 7.26 6.32 13.24
C ASP A 205 6.47 7.07 12.16
N LEU A 206 6.50 6.62 10.90
CA LEU A 206 5.67 7.19 9.85
C LEU A 206 4.18 6.97 10.11
N THR A 207 3.77 5.79 10.61
CA THR A 207 2.37 5.54 10.99
C THR A 207 1.90 6.52 12.07
N ARG A 208 2.71 6.77 13.09
CA ARG A 208 2.43 7.78 14.12
C ARG A 208 2.30 9.17 13.49
N ASP A 209 3.29 9.57 12.70
CA ASP A 209 3.39 10.93 12.17
C ASP A 209 2.23 11.24 11.21
N ILE A 210 1.85 10.31 10.33
CA ILE A 210 0.73 10.50 9.39
C ILE A 210 -0.63 10.51 10.11
N VAL A 211 -0.80 9.73 11.17
CA VAL A 211 -2.02 9.73 12.00
C VAL A 211 -2.18 11.06 12.74
N ILE A 212 -1.09 11.60 13.31
CA ILE A 212 -1.11 12.91 13.95
C ILE A 212 -1.40 14.01 12.91
N LEU A 213 -0.77 13.94 11.73
CA LEU A 213 -1.00 14.90 10.64
C LEU A 213 -2.48 14.98 10.25
N GLN A 214 -3.13 13.82 10.10
CA GLN A 214 -4.57 13.76 9.83
C GLN A 214 -5.41 14.25 11.01
N GLY A 215 -5.05 13.85 12.24
CA GLY A 215 -5.76 14.23 13.46
C GLY A 215 -5.75 15.73 13.75
N ASP A 216 -4.65 16.41 13.43
CA ASP A 216 -4.52 17.87 13.52
C ASP A 216 -5.42 18.60 12.51
N GLY A 217 -5.75 17.96 11.38
CA GLY A 217 -6.47 18.59 10.27
C GLY A 217 -5.74 19.83 9.71
N ASP A 218 -4.42 19.89 9.84
CA ASP A 218 -3.63 21.05 9.45
C ASP A 218 -3.21 20.94 7.97
N TYR A 219 -3.96 21.64 7.12
CA TYR A 219 -3.75 21.65 5.68
C TYR A 219 -2.33 22.08 5.28
N GLU A 220 -1.77 23.13 5.90
CA GLU A 220 -0.46 23.66 5.53
C GLU A 220 0.66 22.70 5.95
N LYS A 221 0.55 22.08 7.12
CA LYS A 221 1.47 21.00 7.52
C LYS A 221 1.37 19.80 6.58
N ALA A 222 0.16 19.40 6.19
CA ALA A 222 -0.04 18.29 5.26
C ALA A 222 0.54 18.58 3.88
N LYS A 223 0.36 19.82 3.40
CA LYS A 223 0.96 20.29 2.15
C LYS A 223 2.47 20.25 2.22
N ALA A 224 3.07 20.81 3.27
CA ALA A 224 4.52 20.82 3.46
C ALA A 224 5.10 19.40 3.59
N PHE A 225 4.38 18.50 4.26
CA PHE A 225 4.74 17.09 4.35
C PHE A 225 4.81 16.44 2.96
N LEU A 226 3.74 16.58 2.16
CA LEU A 226 3.68 15.99 0.82
C LEU A 226 4.68 16.64 -0.15
N ASP A 227 4.82 17.97 -0.15
CA ASP A 227 5.76 18.67 -1.03
C ASP A 227 7.21 18.25 -0.77
N ARG A 228 7.55 17.93 0.49
CA ARG A 228 8.88 17.45 0.87
C ARG A 228 9.06 15.96 0.58
N ARG A 229 8.05 15.14 0.90
CA ARG A 229 8.20 13.68 0.99
C ARG A 229 7.70 12.94 -0.25
N ALA A 230 6.65 13.41 -0.91
CA ALA A 230 6.06 12.74 -2.07
C ALA A 230 6.83 13.10 -3.36
N VAL A 231 8.15 12.98 -3.33
CA VAL A 231 9.07 13.29 -4.42
C VAL A 231 9.98 12.08 -4.66
N LEU A 232 10.19 11.74 -5.93
CA LEU A 232 11.07 10.64 -6.33
C LEU A 232 12.48 11.17 -6.56
N ASP A 233 13.46 10.60 -5.85
CA ASP A 233 14.88 10.87 -6.08
C ASP A 233 15.39 10.14 -7.35
N ALA A 234 16.60 10.50 -7.80
CA ALA A 234 17.17 9.92 -9.02
C ALA A 234 17.27 8.38 -8.98
N PRO A 235 17.66 7.73 -7.86
CA PRO A 235 17.61 6.27 -7.75
C PRO A 235 16.21 5.67 -7.97
N ALA A 236 15.16 6.23 -7.35
CA ALA A 236 13.80 5.73 -7.55
C ALA A 236 13.33 5.89 -9.00
N GLN A 237 13.62 7.04 -9.61
CA GLN A 237 13.31 7.30 -11.01
C GLN A 237 14.03 6.33 -11.95
N ALA A 238 15.31 6.02 -11.68
CA ALA A 238 16.09 5.06 -12.47
C ALA A 238 15.51 3.65 -12.38
N VAL A 239 15.10 3.19 -11.20
CA VAL A 239 14.43 1.90 -11.04
C VAL A 239 13.10 1.89 -11.78
N ILE A 240 12.24 2.90 -11.64
CA ILE A 240 10.97 2.97 -12.36
C ILE A 240 11.19 2.95 -13.88
N ALA A 241 12.22 3.65 -14.37
CA ALA A 241 12.59 3.66 -15.79
C ALA A 241 13.15 2.32 -16.28
N SER A 242 13.70 1.46 -15.41
CA SER A 242 14.21 0.15 -15.81
C SER A 242 13.10 -0.90 -15.98
N LEU A 243 11.92 -0.68 -15.39
CA LEU A 243 10.76 -1.59 -15.39
C LEU A 243 10.01 -1.67 -16.75
N THR A 244 10.73 -1.54 -17.86
CA THR A 244 10.14 -1.60 -19.22
C THR A 244 9.71 -3.01 -19.63
N ASP A 245 10.31 -4.03 -19.02
CA ASP A 245 10.05 -5.45 -19.23
C ASP A 245 8.93 -6.02 -18.34
N ALA A 246 8.62 -5.34 -17.24
CA ALA A 246 7.51 -5.70 -16.36
C ALA A 246 6.17 -5.17 -16.93
N PRO A 247 5.12 -6.00 -17.08
CA PRO A 247 3.81 -5.50 -17.47
C PRO A 247 3.26 -4.52 -16.43
N VAL A 248 2.43 -3.57 -16.87
CA VAL A 248 1.74 -2.63 -15.96
C VAL A 248 0.61 -3.35 -15.21
N ASP A 249 -0.12 -4.22 -15.90
CA ASP A 249 -1.14 -5.06 -15.30
C ASP A 249 -1.38 -6.38 -16.06
N ILE A 250 -2.37 -7.17 -15.64
CA ILE A 250 -2.76 -8.42 -16.29
C ILE A 250 -4.03 -8.22 -17.15
N GLN A 251 -4.17 -9.02 -18.21
CA GLN A 251 -5.41 -9.16 -18.96
C GLN A 251 -5.99 -10.56 -18.72
N PRO A 252 -7.12 -10.70 -17.99
CA PRO A 252 -7.69 -12.01 -17.70
C PRO A 252 -8.31 -12.64 -18.95
N GLU A 253 -7.95 -13.90 -19.21
CA GLU A 253 -8.65 -14.76 -20.15
C GLU A 253 -9.55 -15.71 -19.35
N TYR A 254 -10.84 -15.41 -19.30
CA TYR A 254 -11.81 -16.27 -18.63
C TYR A 254 -12.21 -17.42 -19.58
N PRO A 255 -12.04 -18.70 -19.19
CA PRO A 255 -12.48 -19.79 -20.03
C PRO A 255 -13.99 -19.70 -20.25
N ALA A 256 -14.46 -20.02 -21.45
CA ALA A 256 -15.87 -20.29 -21.67
C ALA A 256 -16.29 -21.38 -20.67
N ARG A 257 -17.44 -21.18 -19.98
CA ARG A 257 -17.92 -22.07 -18.91
C ARG A 257 -17.57 -23.53 -19.23
N ALA A 258 -16.76 -24.16 -18.39
CA ALA A 258 -16.58 -25.60 -18.47
C ALA A 258 -17.95 -26.26 -18.25
N ASN A 259 -18.40 -27.03 -19.23
CA ASN A 259 -19.57 -27.91 -19.08
C ASN A 259 -19.31 -28.96 -18.00
#